data_AF-A0A4V5NEF0-F1
#
_entry.id   AF-A0A4V5NEF0-F1
#
_cell.length_a   1.000
_cell.length_b   1.000
_cell.length_c   1.000
_cell.angle_alpha   90.00
_cell.angle_beta   90.00
_cell.angle_gamma   90.00
#
_symmetry.space_group_name_H-M   'P 1'
#
loop_
_entity.id
_entity.type
_entity.pdbx_description
1 polymer ?
#
loop_
_entity_poly.entity_id
_entity_poly.type
_entity_poly.pdbx_seq_one_letter_code
_entity_poly.pdbx_strand_id
1 'polypeptide(L)'
;MSDKRKLAASNTGEPAAKYARKGRKDDDDTLVKRTNALSIETFRDLYVAEDIAQRVGVRKVMLTCFLSNAKARRFYERRGYTRDLCSPDDRKTRKRVVEVDYVIMSKAIENAPL
;
A
#
# COMPACT_ATOMS: atom_id res chain seq x y z
N MET A 1 33.34 5.30 33.84
CA MET A 1 32.57 5.80 35.00
C MET A 1 31.31 6.46 34.45
N SER A 2 30.26 5.67 34.27
CA SER A 2 29.11 5.58 35.19
C SER A 2 28.14 6.75 34.98
N ASP A 3 27.10 6.54 34.18
CA ASP A 3 25.76 6.10 34.62
C ASP A 3 24.96 7.25 35.25
N LYS A 4 23.81 7.58 34.63
CA LYS A 4 22.50 7.58 35.31
C LYS A 4 21.36 7.79 34.32
N ARG A 5 20.73 6.67 34.02
CA ARG A 5 19.29 6.44 33.84
C ARG A 5 18.40 7.63 34.24
N LYS A 6 17.48 7.99 33.35
CA LYS A 6 16.13 8.40 33.78
C LYS A 6 15.09 7.68 32.91
N LEU A 7 14.58 6.61 33.51
CA LEU A 7 13.37 5.91 33.16
C LEU A 7 12.20 6.67 33.80
N ALA A 8 11.14 6.96 33.04
CA ALA A 8 9.74 7.19 33.45
C ALA A 8 9.04 8.00 32.33
N ALA A 9 7.82 7.71 31.87
CA ALA A 9 6.84 6.71 32.26
C ALA A 9 5.93 6.46 31.04
N SER A 10 5.44 5.23 30.93
CA SER A 10 4.34 4.86 30.04
C SER A 10 3.08 5.65 30.39
N ASN A 11 2.35 6.13 29.39
CA ASN A 11 0.90 6.22 29.47
C ASN A 11 0.29 6.01 28.08
N THR A 12 -0.35 4.84 27.95
CA THR A 12 -1.41 4.48 26.98
C THR A 12 -1.15 4.74 25.50
N GLY A 13 -1.02 3.66 24.73
CA GLY A 13 -1.19 3.68 23.28
C GLY A 13 -0.34 2.60 22.62
N GLU A 14 -1.01 1.61 22.06
CA GLU A 14 -0.50 0.47 21.28
C GLU A 14 0.82 0.74 20.52
N PRO A 15 1.73 -0.24 20.38
CA PRO A 15 2.97 -0.03 19.64
C PRO A 15 2.65 0.21 18.17
N ALA A 16 2.78 1.46 17.71
CA ALA A 16 2.96 1.74 16.30
C ALA A 16 4.22 0.99 15.86
N ALA A 17 4.02 -0.11 15.11
CA ALA A 17 5.08 -0.90 14.55
C ALA A 17 6.05 0.02 13.80
N LYS A 18 7.25 0.23 14.36
CA LYS A 18 8.32 0.96 13.70
C LYS A 18 8.82 0.11 12.56
N TYR A 19 8.25 0.28 11.37
CA TYR A 19 8.79 -0.29 10.14
C TYR A 19 10.10 0.43 9.78
N ALA A 20 11.18 0.09 10.49
CA ALA A 20 12.53 0.40 10.03
C ALA A 20 12.88 -0.59 8.92
N ARG A 21 12.59 -0.24 7.65
CA ARG A 21 13.24 -0.91 6.52
C ARG A 21 14.72 -0.55 6.57
N LYS A 22 15.55 -1.44 7.13
CA LYS A 22 17.00 -1.40 6.93
C LYS A 22 17.25 -1.79 5.48
N GLY A 23 17.18 -0.80 4.57
CA GLY A 23 17.47 -0.97 3.16
C GLY A 23 18.89 -1.47 2.98
N ARG A 24 19.06 -2.58 2.24
CA ARG A 24 20.36 -3.07 1.82
C ARG A 24 20.81 -2.13 0.69
N LYS A 25 21.75 -1.23 1.02
CA LYS A 25 22.03 0.01 0.28
C LYS A 25 22.51 -0.20 -1.17
N ASP A 26 22.99 -1.39 -1.50
CA ASP A 26 23.68 -1.65 -2.76
C ASP A 26 22.75 -2.27 -3.83
N ASP A 27 21.72 -3.01 -3.42
CA ASP A 27 20.74 -3.63 -4.32
C ASP A 27 19.67 -2.62 -4.79
N ASP A 28 19.25 -1.73 -3.88
CA ASP A 28 18.19 -0.74 -4.12
C ASP A 28 18.60 0.30 -5.18
N ASP A 29 19.86 0.76 -5.17
CA ASP A 29 20.34 1.79 -6.12
C ASP A 29 20.41 1.25 -7.56
N THR A 30 20.77 -0.03 -7.71
CA THR A 30 20.77 -0.72 -9.01
C THR A 30 19.34 -0.89 -9.52
N LEU A 31 18.40 -1.23 -8.65
CA LEU A 31 16.99 -1.37 -9.00
C LEU A 31 16.39 -0.02 -9.43
N VAL A 32 16.64 1.04 -8.66
CA VAL A 32 16.14 2.39 -8.95
C VAL A 32 16.69 2.89 -10.29
N LYS A 33 17.99 2.72 -10.55
CA LYS A 33 18.60 3.10 -11.84
C LYS A 33 18.00 2.34 -13.02
N ARG A 34 17.81 1.03 -12.89
CA ARG A 34 17.18 0.20 -13.94
C ARG A 34 15.72 0.59 -14.16
N THR A 35 15.00 0.83 -13.08
CA THR A 35 13.58 1.21 -13.10
C THR A 35 13.38 2.57 -13.79
N ASN A 36 14.22 3.56 -13.46
CA ASN A 36 14.18 4.89 -14.08
C ASN A 36 14.63 4.88 -15.55
N ALA A 37 15.33 3.83 -16.00
CA ALA A 37 15.76 3.64 -17.38
C ALA A 37 14.70 2.92 -18.24
N LEU A 38 13.65 2.36 -17.63
CA LEU A 38 12.54 1.76 -18.38
C LEU A 38 11.64 2.86 -18.95
N SER A 39 11.07 2.61 -20.14
CA SER A 39 9.93 3.41 -20.59
C SER A 39 8.80 3.27 -19.57
N ILE A 40 7.93 4.28 -19.47
CA ILE A 40 6.74 4.23 -18.60
C ILE A 40 5.91 2.96 -18.88
N GLU A 41 5.87 2.53 -20.13
CA GLU A 41 5.18 1.32 -20.58
C GLU A 41 5.84 0.05 -20.03
N THR A 42 7.16 -0.08 -20.15
CA THR A 42 7.88 -1.26 -19.64
C THR A 42 7.92 -1.30 -18.11
N PHE A 43 7.97 -0.14 -17.44
CA PHE A 43 7.83 -0.07 -15.98
C PHE A 43 6.45 -0.55 -15.52
N ARG A 44 5.39 -0.14 -16.23
CA ARG A 44 4.02 -0.55 -15.97
C ARG A 44 3.83 -2.06 -16.15
N ASP A 45 4.52 -2.69 -17.10
CA ASP A 45 4.36 -4.12 -17.34
C ASP A 45 5.22 -4.97 -16.38
N LEU A 46 6.37 -4.46 -15.92
CA LEU A 46 7.30 -5.23 -15.06
C LEU A 46 7.11 -5.01 -13.55
N TYR A 47 6.64 -3.84 -13.11
CA TYR A 47 6.60 -3.48 -11.68
C TYR A 47 5.19 -3.30 -11.12
N VAL A 48 4.15 -3.51 -11.93
CA VAL A 48 2.78 -3.48 -11.45
C VAL A 48 2.42 -4.85 -10.91
N ALA A 49 1.95 -4.88 -9.66
CA ALA A 49 1.55 -6.08 -8.93
C ALA A 49 0.65 -7.05 -9.71
N GLU A 50 -0.03 -6.59 -10.77
CA GLU A 50 -0.83 -7.40 -11.70
C GLU A 50 -0.02 -8.45 -12.47
N ASP A 51 1.14 -8.09 -13.05
CA ASP A 51 1.97 -9.04 -13.83
C ASP A 51 2.58 -10.10 -12.92
N ILE A 52 3.10 -9.69 -11.75
CA ILE A 52 3.57 -10.63 -10.72
C ILE A 52 2.41 -11.54 -10.29
N ALA A 53 1.25 -10.97 -9.98
CA ALA A 53 0.08 -11.74 -9.57
C ALA A 53 -0.34 -12.76 -10.62
N GLN A 54 -0.27 -12.42 -11.91
CA GLN A 54 -0.56 -13.34 -13.00
C GLN A 54 0.46 -14.49 -13.04
N ARG A 55 1.75 -14.19 -12.91
CA ARG A 55 2.83 -15.21 -12.93
C ARG A 55 2.79 -16.16 -11.74
N VAL A 56 2.40 -15.67 -10.55
CA VAL A 56 2.36 -16.48 -9.32
C VAL A 56 0.98 -17.09 -9.03
N GLY A 57 -0.02 -16.87 -9.89
CA GLY A 57 -1.37 -17.40 -9.72
C GLY A 57 -2.19 -16.75 -8.60
N VAL A 58 -1.92 -15.48 -8.30
CA VAL A 58 -2.75 -14.70 -7.38
C VAL A 58 -3.99 -14.20 -8.12
N ARG A 59 -5.16 -14.53 -7.56
CA ARG A 59 -6.46 -14.23 -8.17
C ARG A 59 -6.88 -12.75 -8.12
N LYS A 60 -6.30 -11.98 -7.21
CA LYS A 60 -6.73 -10.59 -6.93
C LYS A 60 -5.56 -9.75 -6.42
N VAL A 61 -5.42 -8.55 -6.96
CA VAL A 61 -4.52 -7.51 -6.45
C VAL A 61 -5.35 -6.48 -5.68
N MET A 62 -4.81 -6.01 -4.56
CA MET A 62 -5.46 -5.04 -3.68
C MET A 62 -4.51 -3.90 -3.34
N LEU A 63 -5.06 -2.71 -3.11
CA LEU A 63 -4.33 -1.53 -2.63
C LEU A 63 -5.22 -0.65 -1.74
N THR A 64 -4.59 0.13 -0.87
CA THR A 64 -5.26 1.18 -0.10
C THR A 64 -5.05 2.51 -0.78
N CYS A 65 -6.13 3.26 -1.03
CA CYS A 65 -6.09 4.58 -1.65
C CYS A 65 -6.77 5.62 -0.76
N PHE A 66 -6.05 6.68 -0.39
CA PHE A 66 -6.63 7.80 0.33
C PHE A 66 -7.64 8.56 -0.53
N LEU A 67 -8.78 8.96 0.06
CA LEU A 67 -9.83 9.73 -0.60
C LEU A 67 -9.32 11.11 -1.06
N SER A 68 -8.43 11.72 -0.29
CA SER A 68 -7.80 13.00 -0.61
C SER A 68 -6.92 12.93 -1.88
N ASN A 69 -6.43 11.74 -2.27
CA ASN A 69 -5.61 11.55 -3.46
C ASN A 69 -6.46 11.21 -4.69
N ALA A 70 -7.28 12.18 -5.12
CA ALA A 70 -8.18 12.02 -6.26
C ALA A 70 -7.45 11.63 -7.56
N LYS A 71 -6.19 12.06 -7.74
CA LYS A 71 -5.37 11.70 -8.92
C LYS A 71 -5.07 10.20 -8.94
N ALA A 72 -4.58 9.65 -7.82
CA ALA A 72 -4.30 8.22 -7.71
C ALA A 72 -5.57 7.39 -7.82
N ARG A 73 -6.65 7.80 -7.15
CA ARG A 73 -7.94 7.09 -7.21
C ARG A 73 -8.44 6.95 -8.65
N ARG A 74 -8.48 8.06 -9.39
CA ARG A 74 -8.87 8.07 -10.82
C ARG A 74 -7.92 7.25 -11.70
N PHE A 75 -6.63 7.25 -11.39
CA PHE A 75 -5.66 6.42 -12.09
C PHE A 75 -5.99 4.92 -11.93
N TYR A 76 -6.26 4.48 -10.71
CA TYR A 76 -6.61 3.08 -10.43
C TYR A 76 -7.99 2.69 -10.98
N GLU A 77 -9.00 3.57 -10.90
CA GLU A 77 -10.31 3.37 -11.53
C GLU A 77 -10.17 3.13 -13.04
N ARG A 78 -9.40 3.95 -13.76
CA ARG A 78 -9.13 3.76 -15.21
C ARG A 78 -8.39 2.47 -15.53
N ARG A 79 -7.69 1.88 -14.56
CA ARG A 79 -6.97 0.60 -14.70
C ARG A 79 -7.83 -0.62 -14.37
N GLY A 80 -9.08 -0.41 -13.95
CA GLY A 80 -10.04 -1.47 -13.62
C GLY A 80 -10.12 -1.85 -12.14
N TYR A 81 -9.50 -1.07 -11.25
CA TYR A 81 -9.67 -1.26 -9.81
C TYR A 81 -11.01 -0.68 -9.36
N THR A 82 -11.69 -1.40 -8.49
CA THR A 82 -12.95 -0.98 -7.88
C THR A 82 -12.83 -1.06 -6.36
N ARG A 83 -13.71 -0.38 -5.62
CA ARG A 83 -13.77 -0.51 -4.16
C ARG A 83 -14.03 -1.97 -3.80
N ASP A 84 -13.16 -2.54 -2.98
CA ASP A 84 -13.34 -3.91 -2.50
C ASP A 84 -14.42 -3.97 -1.41
N LEU A 85 -15.07 -5.13 -1.29
CA LEU A 85 -16.09 -5.39 -0.27
C LEU A 85 -15.54 -5.26 1.17
N CYS A 86 -14.25 -5.49 1.38
CA CYS A 86 -13.63 -5.29 2.69
C CYS A 86 -13.31 -3.82 3.00
N SER A 87 -13.54 -2.91 2.05
CA SER A 87 -13.25 -1.49 2.26
C SER A 87 -14.14 -0.94 3.38
N PRO A 88 -13.57 -0.16 4.31
CA PRO A 88 -14.33 0.43 5.41
C PRO A 88 -15.41 1.40 4.91
N ASP A 89 -16.62 1.27 5.44
CA ASP A 89 -17.73 2.20 5.23
C ASP A 89 -17.71 3.36 6.22
N ASP A 90 -18.31 4.48 5.83
CA ASP A 90 -18.50 5.63 6.71
C ASP A 90 -19.32 5.22 7.93
N ARG A 91 -18.73 5.40 9.11
CA ARG A 91 -19.35 4.92 10.34
C ARG A 91 -20.17 6.03 10.97
N LYS A 92 -21.50 5.90 10.91
CA LYS A 92 -22.42 6.77 11.65
C LYS A 92 -22.49 6.35 13.12
N THR A 93 -22.00 7.20 14.01
CA THR A 93 -22.20 7.07 15.46
C THR A 93 -23.39 7.93 15.88
N ARG A 94 -24.05 7.60 17.01
CA ARG A 94 -25.24 8.29 17.54
C ARG A 94 -25.12 9.82 17.68
N LYS A 95 -23.90 10.38 17.66
CA LYS A 95 -23.61 11.82 17.75
C LYS A 95 -22.70 12.39 16.65
N ARG A 96 -22.10 11.58 15.77
CA ARG A 96 -21.18 12.05 14.71
C ARG A 96 -21.00 11.03 13.59
N VAL A 97 -20.73 11.51 12.38
CA VAL A 97 -20.21 10.69 11.28
C VAL A 97 -18.70 10.64 11.40
N VAL A 98 -18.11 9.45 11.36
CA VAL A 98 -16.67 9.26 11.18
C VAL A 98 -16.48 8.91 9.71
N GLU A 99 -16.05 9.89 8.93
CA GLU A 99 -15.69 9.72 7.53
C GLU A 99 -14.40 8.91 7.43
N VAL A 100 -14.32 8.00 6.46
CA VAL A 100 -13.12 7.21 6.25
C VAL A 100 -12.20 7.91 5.27
N ASP A 101 -10.93 8.14 5.64
CA ASP A 101 -9.98 8.87 4.80
C ASP A 101 -9.42 8.03 3.64
N TYR A 102 -9.79 6.76 3.54
CA TYR A 102 -9.28 5.84 2.54
C TYR A 102 -10.30 4.79 2.11
N VAL A 103 -10.04 4.18 0.96
CA VAL A 103 -10.74 3.01 0.46
C VAL A 103 -9.76 1.90 0.14
N ILE A 104 -10.18 0.66 0.32
CA ILE A 104 -9.46 -0.49 -0.22
C ILE A 104 -10.02 -0.75 -1.61
N MET A 105 -9.15 -0.78 -2.62
CA MET A 105 -9.51 -1.07 -3.99
C MET A 105 -8.91 -2.40 -4.42
N SER A 106 -9.61 -3.14 -5.28
CA SER A 106 -9.11 -4.40 -5.82
C SER A 106 -9.45 -4.59 -7.30
N LYS A 107 -8.67 -5.46 -7.93
CA LYS A 107 -8.84 -5.89 -9.32
C LYS A 107 -8.59 -7.40 -9.40
N ALA A 108 -9.46 -8.11 -10.11
CA ALA A 108 -9.26 -9.52 -10.42
C ALA A 108 -8.18 -9.67 -11.50
N ILE A 109 -7.39 -10.74 -11.40
CA ILE A 109 -6.38 -11.07 -12.41
C ILE A 109 -6.95 -12.14 -13.33
N GLU A 110 -7.18 -11.75 -14.58
CA GLU A 110 -7.59 -12.69 -15.63
C GLU A 110 -6.44 -13.65 -15.92
N ASN A 111 -6.75 -14.95 -15.92
CA ASN A 111 -5.81 -16.07 -16.16
C ASN A 111 -4.89 -16.46 -14.99
N ALA A 112 -5.24 -16.20 -13.73
CA ALA A 112 -4.59 -16.90 -12.61
C ALA A 112 -4.83 -18.42 -12.79
N PRO A 113 -3.79 -19.28 -12.84
CA PRO A 113 -3.97 -20.73 -12.90
C PRO A 113 -4.85 -21.16 -11.72
N LEU A 114 -5.88 -21.96 -12.00
CA LEU A 114 -6.74 -22.55 -10.98
C LEU A 114 -5.97 -23.53 -10.09
#